data_AF-A0A7Z1HNB3-F1
#
_entry.id   AF-A0A7Z1HNB3-F1
#
_cell.length_a   1.000
_cell.length_b   1.000
_cell.length_c   1.000
_cell.angle_alpha   90.00
_cell.angle_beta   90.00
_cell.angle_gamma   90.00
#
_symmetry.space_group_name_H-M   'P 1'
#
loop_
_entity.id
_entity.type
_entity.pdbx_description
1 polymer ?
#
loop_
_entity_poly.entity_id
_entity_poly.type
_entity_poly.pdbx_seq_one_letter_code
_entity_poly.pdbx_strand_id
1 'polypeptide(L)' 'HKTRQFIECLESRLSENGVISGQCPESDVHPENWKYLSYRNELRSGRDGGEMQRQALREEPFYRLMTE' A
#
# COMPACT_ATOMS: atom_id res chain seq x y z
N HIS A 1 -15.21 1.88 -0.66
CA HIS A 1 -15.51 2.08 0.77
C HIS A 1 -15.19 0.86 1.63
N LYS A 2 -15.89 -0.29 1.47
CA LYS A 2 -15.64 -1.50 2.30
C LYS A 2 -14.17 -1.98 2.28
N THR A 3 -13.52 -1.97 1.11
CA THR A 3 -12.11 -2.35 0.99
C THR A 3 -11.20 -1.44 1.80
N ARG A 4 -11.42 -0.13 1.77
CA ARG A 4 -10.63 0.85 2.55
C ARG A 4 -10.78 0.63 4.05
N GLN A 5 -12.02 0.46 4.53
CA GLN A 5 -12.26 0.14 5.95
C GLN A 5 -11.61 -1.17 6.37
N PHE A 6 -11.58 -2.15 5.47
CA PHE A 6 -10.92 -3.42 5.76
C PHE A 6 -9.40 -3.26 5.87
N ILE A 7 -8.77 -2.46 5.00
CA ILE A 7 -7.35 -2.12 5.07
C ILE A 7 -7.01 -1.37 6.36
N GLU A 8 -7.83 -0.39 6.75
CA GLU A 8 -7.70 0.32 8.03
C GLU A 8 -7.83 -0.62 9.24
N CYS A 9 -8.75 -1.59 9.18
CA CYS A 9 -8.92 -2.61 10.20
C CYS A 9 -7.69 -3.53 10.31
N LEU A 10 -7.10 -3.94 9.19
CA LEU A 10 -5.87 -4.75 9.19
C LEU A 10 -4.70 -3.99 9.84
N GLU A 11 -4.49 -2.73 9.49
CA GLU A 11 -3.46 -1.87 10.11
C GLU A 11 -3.66 -1.76 11.63
N SER A 12 -4.89 -1.48 12.07
CA SER A 12 -5.26 -1.42 13.49
C SER A 12 -4.97 -2.75 14.20
N ARG A 13 -5.37 -3.88 13.64
CA ARG A 13 -5.15 -5.20 14.26
C ARG A 13 -3.68 -5.57 14.37
N LEU A 14 -2.87 -5.30 13.36
CA LEU A 14 -1.44 -5.58 13.41
C LEU A 14 -0.75 -4.71 14.45
N SER A 15 -1.11 -3.42 14.52
CA SER A 15 -0.60 -2.49 15.52
C SER A 15 -0.99 -2.89 16.95
N GLU A 16 -2.25 -3.27 17.18
CA GLU A 16 -2.78 -3.69 18.50
C GLU A 16 -2.06 -4.93 19.03
N ASN A 17 -1.66 -5.84 18.14
CA ASN A 17 -0.97 -7.07 18.50
C ASN A 17 0.56 -6.91 18.56
N GLY A 18 1.07 -5.68 18.42
CA GLY A 18 2.51 -5.40 18.50
C GLY A 18 3.32 -6.05 17.39
N VAL A 19 2.71 -6.30 16.22
CA VAL A 19 3.42 -6.86 15.07
C VAL A 19 4.44 -5.82 14.58
N ILE A 20 5.67 -6.27 14.39
CA ILE A 20 6.75 -5.43 13.85
C ILE A 20 6.59 -5.35 12.32
N SER A 21 6.61 -4.14 11.77
CA SER A 21 6.57 -3.91 10.32
C SER A 21 7.76 -4.56 9.63
N GLY A 22 7.50 -5.25 8.52
CA GLY A 22 8.54 -5.79 7.64
C GLY A 22 9.16 -4.73 6.72
N GLN A 23 9.97 -5.19 5.77
CA GLN A 23 10.45 -4.35 4.67
C GLN A 23 9.39 -4.29 3.57
N CYS A 24 8.95 -3.07 3.22
CA CYS A 24 8.08 -2.86 2.07
C CYS A 24 8.83 -3.24 0.77
N PRO A 25 8.21 -4.00 -0.15
CA PRO A 25 8.79 -4.24 -1.47
C PRO A 25 9.07 -2.93 -2.20
N GLU A 26 10.20 -2.84 -2.92
CA GLU A 26 10.55 -1.65 -3.72
C GLU A 26 9.52 -1.37 -4.83
N SER A 27 8.84 -2.42 -5.30
CA SER A 27 7.85 -2.36 -6.37
C SER A 27 6.56 -1.65 -6.00
N ASP A 28 6.28 -1.49 -4.69
CA ASP A 28 4.99 -1.08 -4.17
C ASP A 28 5.05 0.34 -3.58
N VAL A 29 3.88 0.95 -3.42
CA VAL A 29 3.73 2.26 -2.75
C VAL A 29 2.78 2.15 -1.57
N HIS A 30 2.99 2.98 -0.56
CA HIS A 30 2.11 3.11 0.58
C HIS A 30 2.11 4.55 1.09
N PRO A 31 1.02 5.02 1.71
CA PRO A 31 0.99 6.31 2.39
C PRO A 31 1.68 6.19 3.77
N GLU A 32 2.00 7.33 4.39
CA GLU A 32 2.72 7.34 5.67
C GLU A 32 1.96 6.67 6.82
N ASN A 33 0.63 6.64 6.75
CA ASN A 33 -0.24 6.02 7.75
C ASN A 33 -0.39 4.50 7.60
N TRP A 34 0.07 3.90 6.51
CA TRP A 34 0.15 2.44 6.39
C TRP A 34 1.55 1.98 6.81
N LYS A 35 1.60 1.20 7.90
CA LYS A 35 2.85 0.67 8.46
C LYS A 35 3.11 -0.77 8.01
N TYR A 36 2.09 -1.47 7.52
CA TYR A 36 2.17 -2.88 7.16
C TYR A 36 1.81 -3.14 5.69
N LEU A 37 0.83 -2.42 5.18
CA LEU A 37 0.26 -2.65 3.85
C LEU A 37 0.91 -1.75 2.79
N SER A 38 0.92 -2.24 1.56
CA SER A 38 1.39 -1.51 0.38
C SER A 38 0.60 -1.95 -0.86
N TYR A 39 0.71 -1.20 -1.95
CA TYR A 39 -0.10 -1.36 -3.15
C TYR A 39 0.74 -1.35 -4.42
N ARG A 40 0.32 -2.17 -5.39
CA ARG A 40 0.80 -2.21 -6.77
C ARG A 40 -0.34 -2.62 -7.71
N ASN A 41 -0.34 -2.11 -8.95
CA ASN A 41 -1.28 -2.52 -10.00
C ASN A 41 -0.58 -3.41 -11.05
N GLU A 42 -0.97 -4.68 -11.17
CA GLU A 42 -0.30 -5.65 -12.04
C GLU A 42 -0.33 -5.31 -13.53
N LEU A 43 -1.36 -4.60 -14.01
CA LEU A 43 -1.49 -4.22 -15.42
C LEU A 43 -0.63 -3.02 -15.78
N ARG A 44 -0.19 -2.24 -14.79
CA ARG A 44 0.47 -0.94 -14.97
C ARG A 44 1.82 -0.84 -14.28
N SER A 45 2.29 -1.92 -13.66
CA SER A 45 3.58 -1.95 -12.95
C SER A 45 4.10 -3.38 -12.79
N GLY A 46 5.42 -3.54 -12.76
CA GLY A 46 6.09 -4.83 -12.64
C GLY A 46 6.42 -5.19 -11.20
N ARG A 47 6.50 -6.49 -10.90
CA ARG A 47 6.92 -7.00 -9.57
C ARG A 47 8.41 -6.72 -9.28
N ASP A 48 9.25 -6.66 -10.30
CA ASP A 48 10.68 -6.33 -10.18
C ASP A 48 10.94 -4.84 -10.48
N GLY A 49 9.88 -4.02 -10.51
CA GLY A 49 10.00 -2.56 -10.62
C GLY A 49 10.40 -1.91 -9.29
N GLY A 50 10.69 -0.61 -9.34
CA GLY A 50 11.17 0.15 -8.17
C GLY A 50 10.83 1.63 -8.28
N GLU A 51 11.79 2.52 -8.00
CA GLU A 51 11.56 3.97 -7.95
C GLU A 51 10.87 4.53 -9.21
N MET A 52 11.27 4.04 -10.39
CA MET A 52 10.76 4.51 -11.68
C MET A 52 9.23 4.37 -11.86
N GLN A 53 8.57 3.45 -11.15
CA GLN A 53 7.12 3.23 -11.25
C GLN A 53 6.32 3.82 -10.09
N ARG A 54 6.98 4.33 -9.03
CA ARG A 54 6.30 4.80 -7.82
C ARG A 54 5.37 5.97 -8.07
N GLN A 55 5.77 6.91 -8.92
CA GLN A 55 4.92 8.06 -9.23
C GLN A 55 3.65 7.63 -9.97
N ALA A 56 3.77 6.76 -10.97
CA ALA A 56 2.62 6.21 -11.69
C ALA A 56 1.67 5.45 -10.75
N LEU A 57 2.21 4.66 -9.82
CA LEU A 57 1.42 3.94 -8.82
C LEU A 57 0.69 4.87 -7.84
N ARG A 58 1.31 5.99 -7.43
CA ARG A 58 0.65 7.00 -6.58
C ARG A 58 -0.48 7.74 -7.31
N GLU A 59 -0.39 7.84 -8.63
CA GLU A 59 -1.41 8.45 -9.48
C GLU A 59 -2.55 7.49 -9.86
N GLU A 60 -2.42 6.19 -9.56
CA GLU A 60 -3.47 5.20 -9.84
C GLU A 60 -4.81 5.60 -9.20
N PRO A 61 -5.91 5.70 -9.97
CA PRO A 61 -7.19 6.13 -9.43
C PRO A 61 -7.67 5.29 -8.24
N PHE A 62 -7.43 3.97 -8.30
CA PHE A 62 -7.78 3.08 -7.19
C PHE A 62 -6.95 3.35 -5.94
N TYR A 63 -5.63 3.53 -6.10
CA TYR A 63 -4.76 3.86 -4.97
C TYR A 63 -5.22 5.15 -4.28
N ARG A 64 -5.50 6.19 -5.05
CA ARG A 64 -6.02 7.47 -4.54
C ARG A 64 -7.31 7.30 -3.75
N LEU A 65 -8.28 6.51 -4.23
CA LEU A 65 -9.51 6.21 -3.47
C LEU A 65 -9.26 5.49 -2.13
N MET A 66 -8.15 4.74 -2.04
CA MET A 66 -7.76 4.00 -0.84
C MET A 66 -7.00 4.86 0.16
N THR A 67 -6.27 5.88 -0.30
CA THR A 67 -5.30 6.62 0.54
C THR A 67 -5.62 8.10 0.74
N GLU A 68 -6.34 8.74 -0.18
CA GLU A 68 -6.74 10.17 -0.10
C GLU A 68 -8.00 10.39 0.73
#